data_AF-A0A1J1H1T3-F1
#
_entry.id   AF-A0A1J1H1T3-F1
#
_cell.length_a   1.000
_cell.length_b   1.000
_cell.length_c   1.000
_cell.angle_alpha   90.00
_cell.angle_beta   90.00
_cell.angle_gamma   90.00
#
_symmetry.space_group_name_H-M   'P 1'
#
loop_
_entity.id
_entity.type
_entity.pdbx_description
1 polymer ?
#
loop_
_entity_poly.entity_id
_entity_poly.type
_entity_poly.pdbx_seq_one_letter_code
_entity_poly.pdbx_strand_id
1 'polypeptide(L)'
;MNIFKNNFKKFSYLNQKRFLGNTVRGPLPKEISKNAEYALDFFTKRAHTYQDFKQQCESLRIFIYFGLVTFFSFDFLINPLKSSYWSKFTPINLFKCFFNYFSVKQDDIFRHNGCSSYEKYIQLIN
;
A
#
# COMPACT_ATOMS: atom_id res chain seq x y z
N MET A 1 -4.43 44.54 -6.75
CA MET A 1 -4.12 43.22 -6.15
C MET A 1 -4.31 42.12 -7.19
N ASN A 2 -3.32 41.88 -8.07
CA ASN A 2 -3.42 40.86 -9.13
C ASN A 2 -2.05 40.40 -9.69
N ILE A 3 -1.07 40.15 -8.82
CA ILE A 3 0.29 39.74 -9.24
C ILE A 3 0.58 38.27 -8.91
N PHE A 4 -0.20 37.63 -8.02
CA PHE A 4 0.10 36.28 -7.53
C PHE A 4 -0.50 35.11 -8.34
N LYS A 5 -1.37 35.35 -9.32
CA LYS A 5 -2.15 34.25 -9.94
C LYS A 5 -1.47 33.53 -11.13
N ASN A 6 -0.33 34.02 -11.63
CA ASN A 6 0.30 33.49 -12.86
C ASN A 6 1.48 32.54 -12.66
N ASN A 7 1.93 32.28 -11.43
CA ASN A 7 3.15 31.50 -11.19
C ASN A 7 2.96 29.97 -11.11
N PHE A 8 1.72 29.47 -11.05
CA PHE A 8 1.47 28.02 -10.94
C PHE A 8 1.42 27.27 -12.28
N LYS A 9 1.40 27.96 -13.43
CA LYS A 9 1.34 27.29 -14.74
C LYS A 9 2.70 26.90 -15.33
N LYS A 10 3.82 27.35 -14.76
CA LYS A 10 5.16 27.19 -15.39
C LYS A 10 5.93 25.92 -15.00
N PHE A 11 5.43 25.09 -14.07
CA PHE A 11 6.18 23.95 -13.55
C PHE A 11 6.06 22.64 -14.36
N SER A 12 5.35 22.65 -15.50
CA SER A 12 5.07 21.44 -16.29
C SER A 12 5.98 21.22 -17.51
N TYR A 13 7.02 22.04 -17.72
CA TYR A 13 7.76 22.07 -19.00
C TYR A 13 9.25 21.72 -18.93
N LEU A 14 9.77 21.36 -17.75
CA LEU A 14 11.16 20.88 -17.62
C LEU A 14 11.28 19.36 -17.73
N ASN A 15 10.45 18.74 -18.57
CA ASN A 15 10.71 17.37 -19.04
C ASN A 15 11.86 17.44 -20.05
N GLN A 16 13.11 17.29 -19.57
CA GLN A 16 14.26 17.05 -20.43
C GLN A 16 14.00 15.78 -21.27
N LYS A 17 13.58 15.97 -22.53
CA LYS A 17 13.46 14.88 -23.50
C LYS A 17 14.86 14.55 -23.99
N ARG A 18 15.41 13.45 -23.49
CA ARG A 18 16.72 12.93 -23.92
C ARG A 18 16.54 12.20 -25.25
N PHE A 19 16.83 12.86 -26.36
CA PHE A 19 16.76 12.29 -27.72
C PHE A 19 18.00 11.41 -28.02
N LEU A 20 18.19 10.36 -27.22
CA LEU A 20 19.32 9.42 -27.32
C LEU A 20 19.28 8.50 -28.56
N GLY A 21 18.45 8.79 -29.56
CA GLY A 21 18.22 7.91 -30.72
C GLY A 21 17.48 6.60 -30.39
N ASN A 22 17.33 6.25 -29.11
CA ASN A 22 16.48 5.15 -28.69
C ASN A 22 15.01 5.59 -28.78
N THR A 23 14.27 5.02 -29.72
CA THR A 23 12.81 5.05 -29.67
C THR A 23 12.34 4.54 -28.31
N VAL A 24 11.33 5.18 -27.71
CA VAL A 24 10.71 4.68 -26.46
C VAL A 24 10.02 3.38 -26.81
N ARG A 25 10.74 2.26 -26.68
CA ARG A 25 10.23 0.92 -26.93
C ARG A 25 9.97 0.25 -25.60
N GLY A 26 8.69 -0.03 -25.35
CA GLY A 26 8.25 -0.74 -24.16
C GLY A 26 6.84 -0.30 -23.75
N PRO A 27 6.03 -1.20 -23.18
CA PRO A 27 4.77 -0.83 -22.54
C PRO A 27 5.01 0.17 -21.41
N LEU A 28 4.03 1.04 -21.17
CA LEU A 28 4.09 1.93 -20.02
C LEU A 28 4.05 1.10 -18.72
N PRO A 29 4.63 1.57 -17.61
CA PRO A 29 4.53 0.86 -16.32
C PRO A 29 3.09 0.59 -15.86
N LYS A 30 2.12 1.37 -16.34
CA LYS A 30 0.69 1.20 -16.05
C LYS A 30 0.06 0.00 -16.79
N GLU A 31 0.66 -0.46 -17.88
CA GLU A 31 0.16 -1.58 -18.68
C GLU A 31 0.67 -2.92 -18.09
N ILE A 32 0.05 -3.35 -16.99
CA ILE A 32 0.52 -4.51 -16.20
C ILE A 32 0.52 -5.81 -17.02
N SER A 33 -0.50 -6.02 -17.87
CA SER A 33 -0.60 -7.23 -18.70
C SER A 33 0.59 -7.40 -19.64
N LYS A 34 0.92 -6.35 -20.40
CA LYS A 34 2.08 -6.35 -21.30
C LYS A 34 3.38 -6.50 -20.53
N ASN A 35 3.53 -5.82 -19.39
CA ASN A 35 4.72 -5.98 -18.55
C ASN A 35 4.86 -7.42 -18.02
N ALA A 36 3.75 -8.10 -17.71
CA ALA A 36 3.79 -9.50 -17.28
C ALA A 36 4.29 -10.42 -18.40
N GLU A 37 3.86 -10.20 -19.65
CA GLU A 37 4.38 -10.93 -20.82
C GLU A 37 5.90 -10.75 -20.96
N TYR A 38 6.41 -9.52 -20.89
CA TYR A 38 7.85 -9.28 -20.96
C TYR A 38 8.63 -9.87 -19.78
N ALA A 39 8.02 -9.90 -18.59
CA ALA A 39 8.64 -10.53 -17.41
C ALA A 39 8.71 -12.05 -17.56
N LEU A 40 7.70 -12.69 -18.13
CA LEU A 40 7.72 -14.12 -18.46
C LEU A 40 8.69 -14.44 -19.59
N ASP A 41 8.77 -13.56 -20.59
CA ASP A 41 9.72 -13.67 -21.69
C ASP A 41 11.17 -13.64 -21.22
N PHE A 42 11.48 -12.97 -20.09
CA PHE A 42 12.81 -13.01 -19.49
C PHE A 42 13.27 -14.43 -19.12
N PHE A 43 12.35 -15.29 -18.67
CA PHE A 43 12.65 -16.65 -18.25
C PHE A 43 12.49 -17.67 -19.37
N THR A 44 11.66 -17.38 -20.36
CA THR A 44 11.28 -18.34 -21.43
C THR A 44 12.02 -18.09 -22.73
N LYS A 45 12.41 -16.85 -23.03
CA LYS A 45 13.01 -16.45 -24.31
C LYS A 45 14.35 -15.75 -24.08
N ARG A 46 15.33 -16.05 -24.94
CA ARG A 46 16.60 -15.32 -24.94
C ARG A 46 16.41 -13.96 -25.59
N ALA A 47 16.88 -12.89 -24.94
CA ALA A 47 16.91 -11.57 -25.54
C ALA A 47 17.95 -11.50 -26.68
N HIS A 48 17.52 -11.06 -27.86
CA HIS A 48 18.39 -10.91 -29.04
C HIS A 48 19.02 -9.52 -29.12
N THR A 49 18.29 -8.48 -28.67
CA THR A 49 18.76 -7.10 -28.64
C THR A 49 18.95 -6.63 -27.20
N TYR A 50 19.94 -5.77 -26.96
CA TYR A 50 20.12 -5.10 -25.67
C TYR A 50 18.86 -4.34 -25.22
N GLN A 51 18.12 -3.76 -26.17
CA GLN A 51 16.88 -3.05 -25.88
C GLN A 51 15.80 -3.99 -25.31
N ASP A 52 15.68 -5.20 -25.86
CA ASP A 52 14.71 -6.20 -25.40
C ASP A 52 15.09 -6.70 -24.00
N PHE A 53 16.38 -7.00 -23.79
CA PHE A 53 16.89 -7.40 -22.48
C PHE A 53 16.63 -6.33 -21.42
N LYS A 54 16.89 -5.06 -21.75
CA LYS A 54 16.61 -3.94 -20.85
C LYS A 54 15.13 -3.87 -20.51
N GLN A 55 14.24 -3.98 -21.51
CA GLN A 55 12.80 -3.90 -21.28
C GLN A 55 12.30 -5.03 -20.39
N GLN A 56 12.77 -6.26 -20.61
CA GLN A 56 12.44 -7.41 -19.77
C GLN A 56 12.86 -7.18 -18.31
N CYS A 57 14.07 -6.66 -18.06
CA CYS A 57 14.55 -6.31 -16.72
C CYS A 57 13.69 -5.22 -16.04
N GLU A 58 13.30 -4.17 -16.78
CA GLU A 58 12.44 -3.11 -16.25
C GLU A 58 11.04 -3.64 -15.88
N SER A 59 10.45 -4.47 -16.73
CA SER A 59 9.16 -5.11 -16.45
C SER A 59 9.26 -6.07 -15.26
N LEU A 60 10.32 -6.89 -15.18
CA LEU A 60 10.59 -7.82 -14.07
C LEU A 60 10.73 -7.10 -12.72
N ARG A 61 11.40 -5.94 -12.70
CA ARG A 61 11.68 -5.17 -11.46
C ARG A 61 10.40 -4.87 -10.68
N ILE A 62 9.33 -4.49 -11.37
CA ILE A 62 8.06 -4.13 -10.74
C ILE A 62 7.48 -5.36 -10.01
N PHE A 63 7.46 -6.51 -10.67
CA PHE A 63 6.94 -7.75 -10.08
C PHE A 63 7.80 -8.27 -8.93
N ILE A 64 9.13 -8.17 -9.02
CA ILE A 64 10.01 -8.55 -7.91
C ILE A 64 9.76 -7.65 -6.69
N TYR A 65 9.69 -6.33 -6.90
CA TYR A 65 9.45 -5.39 -5.81
C TYR A 65 8.14 -5.69 -5.10
N PHE A 66 7.03 -5.76 -5.84
CA PHE A 66 5.74 -6.05 -5.24
C PHE A 66 5.67 -7.47 -4.67
N GLY A 67 6.29 -8.46 -5.32
CA GLY A 67 6.34 -9.83 -4.82
C GLY A 67 7.06 -9.96 -3.49
N LEU A 68 8.20 -9.29 -3.32
CA LEU A 68 8.91 -9.27 -2.04
C LEU A 68 8.11 -8.53 -0.97
N VAL A 69 7.57 -7.35 -1.30
CA VAL A 69 6.78 -6.56 -0.35
C VAL A 69 5.55 -7.35 0.11
N THR A 70 4.82 -7.99 -0.80
CA THR A 70 3.65 -8.80 -0.44
C THR A 70 4.06 -10.00 0.37
N PHE A 71 5.11 -10.73 -0.03
CA PHE A 71 5.62 -11.88 0.70
C PHE A 71 5.97 -11.54 2.15
N PHE A 72 6.78 -10.51 2.38
CA PHE A 72 7.14 -10.09 3.74
C PHE A 72 5.95 -9.53 4.52
N SER A 73 5.03 -8.84 3.86
CA SER A 73 3.80 -8.36 4.51
C SER A 73 2.93 -9.52 4.99
N PHE A 74 2.80 -10.58 4.19
CA PHE A 74 2.08 -11.79 4.57
C PHE A 74 2.79 -12.56 5.68
N ASP A 75 4.12 -12.68 5.62
CA ASP A 75 4.89 -13.33 6.67
C ASP A 75 4.70 -12.61 8.02
N PHE A 76 4.72 -11.27 8.04
CA PHE A 76 4.42 -10.51 9.25
C PHE A 76 2.98 -10.66 9.75
N LEU A 77 2.02 -10.92 8.85
CA LEU A 77 0.63 -11.12 9.23
C LEU A 77 0.44 -12.50 9.89
N ILE A 78 1.09 -13.54 9.37
CA ILE A 78 1.03 -14.91 9.90
C ILE A 78 1.87 -15.04 11.18
N ASN A 79 3.06 -14.47 11.17
CA ASN A 79 4.04 -14.51 12.25
C ASN A 79 4.24 -13.09 12.81
N PRO A 80 3.28 -12.55 13.58
CA PRO A 80 3.43 -11.23 14.17
C PRO A 80 4.63 -11.23 15.12
N LEU A 81 5.41 -10.16 15.10
CA LEU A 81 6.52 -10.01 16.03
C LEU A 81 5.98 -9.98 17.47
N LYS A 82 6.70 -10.57 18.42
CA LYS A 82 6.31 -10.67 19.85
C LYS A 82 6.15 -9.34 20.60
N SER A 83 6.16 -8.20 19.90
CA SER A 83 6.01 -6.90 20.55
C SER A 83 4.54 -6.62 20.90
N SER A 84 4.32 -5.97 22.04
CA SER A 84 2.98 -5.54 22.50
C SER A 84 2.25 -4.65 21.48
N TYR A 85 3.01 -3.98 20.59
CA TYR A 85 2.45 -3.18 19.51
C TYR A 85 1.60 -4.01 18.53
N TRP A 86 2.06 -5.20 18.14
CA TRP A 86 1.33 -6.04 17.19
C TRP A 86 0.00 -6.53 17.75
N SER A 87 -0.10 -6.74 19.06
CA SER A 87 -1.38 -7.06 19.72
C SER A 87 -2.43 -5.96 19.49
N LYS A 88 -2.07 -4.68 19.62
CA LYS A 88 -3.01 -3.55 19.44
C LYS A 88 -3.26 -3.18 17.99
N PHE A 89 -2.21 -3.18 17.17
CA PHE A 89 -2.25 -2.68 15.79
C PHE A 89 -2.39 -3.77 14.73
N THR A 90 -2.74 -5.00 15.11
CA THR A 90 -3.12 -6.01 14.10
C THR A 90 -4.26 -5.46 13.22
N PRO A 91 -4.27 -5.76 11.91
CA PRO A 91 -5.32 -5.32 11.01
C PRO A 91 -6.71 -5.67 11.52
N ILE A 92 -6.85 -6.85 12.16
CA ILE A 92 -8.10 -7.32 12.76
C ILE A 92 -8.52 -6.43 13.93
N ASN A 93 -7.60 -6.07 14.83
CA ASN A 93 -7.95 -5.22 15.97
C ASN A 93 -8.18 -3.77 15.54
N LEU A 94 -7.44 -3.26 14.56
CA LEU A 94 -7.71 -1.95 13.96
C LEU A 94 -9.09 -1.91 13.31
N PHE A 95 -9.45 -2.94 12.55
CA PHE A 95 -10.78 -3.06 11.96
C PHE A 95 -11.84 -3.12 13.06
N LYS A 96 -11.68 -3.97 14.07
CA LYS A 96 -12.61 -4.02 15.23
C LYS A 96 -12.73 -2.68 15.93
N CYS A 97 -11.62 -1.98 16.20
CA CYS A 97 -11.64 -0.65 16.83
C CYS A 97 -12.35 0.38 15.95
N PHE A 98 -12.09 0.37 14.64
CA PHE A 98 -12.74 1.26 13.69
C PHE A 98 -14.25 1.01 13.64
N PHE A 99 -14.69 -0.25 13.49
CA PHE A 99 -16.11 -0.58 13.46
C PHE A 99 -16.81 -0.37 14.81
N ASN A 100 -16.13 -0.67 15.93
CA ASN A 100 -16.66 -0.35 17.25
C ASN A 100 -16.82 1.16 17.43
N TYR A 101 -15.89 1.99 16.93
CA TYR A 101 -16.05 3.45 16.97
C TYR A 101 -17.33 3.92 16.28
N PHE A 102 -17.71 3.30 15.15
CA PHE A 102 -18.98 3.61 14.48
C PHE A 102 -20.20 2.94 15.10
N SER A 103 -20.02 1.86 15.86
CA SER A 103 -21.11 1.08 16.47
C SER A 103 -21.41 1.47 17.92
N VAL A 104 -20.53 2.25 18.56
CA VAL A 104 -20.76 2.86 19.87
C VAL A 104 -21.98 3.78 19.75
N LYS A 105 -23.13 3.26 20.19
CA LYS A 105 -24.24 4.11 20.60
C LYS A 105 -23.77 4.93 21.80
N GLN A 106 -24.12 6.21 21.83
CA GLN A 106 -23.93 7.02 23.02
C GLN A 106 -24.64 6.31 24.17
N ASP A 107 -23.89 5.73 25.09
CA ASP A 107 -24.44 5.39 26.39
C ASP A 107 -24.62 6.73 27.10
N ASP A 108 -25.88 7.13 27.24
CA ASP A 108 -26.25 8.26 28.08
C ASP A 108 -25.52 8.08 29.41
N ILE A 109 -24.82 9.10 29.91
CA ILE A 109 -24.02 9.04 31.15
C ILE A 109 -24.87 8.57 32.35
N PHE A 110 -26.20 8.62 32.21
CA PHE A 110 -27.19 8.24 33.21
C PHE A 110 -27.89 6.91 32.93
N ARG A 111 -27.71 6.29 31.77
CA ARG A 111 -28.38 5.04 31.39
C ARG A 111 -27.36 3.90 31.30
N HIS A 112 -26.95 3.42 32.46
CA HIS A 112 -26.18 2.18 32.55
C HIS A 112 -27.05 0.99 32.12
N ASN A 113 -26.82 0.51 30.91
CA ASN A 113 -27.26 -0.82 30.51
C ASN A 113 -26.40 -1.78 31.37
N GLY A 114 -26.99 -2.47 32.36
CA GLY A 114 -26.35 -3.27 33.44
C GLY A 114 -25.39 -4.40 33.00
N CYS A 115 -24.37 -4.02 32.24
CA CYS A 115 -23.37 -4.86 31.58
C CYS A 115 -21.97 -4.21 31.73
N SER A 116 -21.86 -3.13 32.54
CA SER A 116 -20.59 -2.43 32.72
C SER A 116 -19.71 -3.12 33.77
N SER A 117 -18.40 -3.09 33.55
CA SER A 117 -17.39 -3.64 34.47
C SER A 117 -17.51 -3.07 35.89
N TYR A 118 -18.08 -1.87 36.08
CA TYR A 118 -18.23 -1.20 37.38
C TYR A 118 -19.13 -2.00 38.36
N GLU A 119 -20.23 -2.57 37.88
CA GLU A 119 -21.10 -3.39 38.73
C GLU A 119 -20.39 -4.66 39.22
N LYS A 120 -19.51 -5.21 38.39
CA LYS A 120 -18.65 -6.35 38.74
C LYS A 120 -17.62 -6.00 39.83
N TYR A 121 -17.11 -4.77 39.84
CA TYR A 121 -16.23 -4.29 40.91
C TYR A 121 -16.99 -4.06 42.21
N ILE A 122 -18.22 -3.53 42.16
CA ILE A 122 -19.07 -3.36 43.35
C ILE A 122 -19.42 -4.72 43.98
N GLN A 123 -19.67 -5.75 43.17
CA GLN A 123 -19.88 -7.13 43.66
C GLN A 123 -18.65 -7.78 44.29
N LEU A 124 -17.44 -7.32 43.99
CA LEU A 124 -16.21 -7.82 44.63
C LEU A 124 -15.90 -7.11 45.94
N ILE A 125 -16.51 -5.95 46.18
CA ILE A 125 -16.31 -5.12 47.38
C ILE A 125 -17.35 -5.46 48.47
N ASN A 126 -18.56 -5.87 48.07
CA ASN A 126 -19.58 -6.42 48.97
C ASN A 126 -19.38 -7.92 49.19
#